data_AF-A0A553WJW8-F1
#
_entry.id   AF-A0A553WJW8-F1
#
_cell.length_a   1.000
_cell.length_b   1.000
_cell.length_c   1.000
_cell.angle_alpha   90.00
_cell.angle_beta   90.00
_cell.angle_gamma   90.00
#
_symmetry.space_group_name_H-M   'P 1'
#
loop_
_entity.id
_entity.type
_entity.pdbx_description
1 polymer ?
#
loop_
_entity_poly.entity_id
_entity_poly.type
_entity_poly.pdbx_seq_one_letter_code
_entity_poly.pdbx_strand_id
1 'polypeptide(L)'
;MAASPSDFLQSFWWTAQGEELAAASTQPSACLAISAQDAERVSAGQALFNTPALLGGQAAKAGLNCASCHVNGRNNPYFFVKGLSGQPGTADVTTAFFSMARANAVQDPVKIPDLAQPGKISRAPGDPALERFIRTLVVDEFSGKEPSAATLSALAAYVRAIVPCPEDRLQNRNVGDQIMLIAAAVQGAQDIQNRNDRATLHLLVRAIRHQLGLIHERYNGSRLTQQRQALLDSSRALEPLEDQDDLAQITPALLDWHRNFEETLVPKLLATERHSLYATKVLRTELRKRRP
;
A
#
# COMPACT_ATOMS: atom_id res chain seq x y z
N MET A 1 -3.57 25.22 -6.28
CA MET A 1 -2.99 24.20 -7.17
C MET A 1 -2.54 23.05 -6.29
N ALA A 2 -3.07 21.84 -6.50
CA ALA A 2 -2.53 20.66 -5.82
C ALA A 2 -1.08 20.45 -6.30
N ALA A 3 -0.18 20.14 -5.38
CA ALA A 3 1.23 19.89 -5.73
C ALA A 3 1.32 18.71 -6.71
N SER A 4 2.20 18.81 -7.71
CA SER A 4 2.51 17.71 -8.63
C SER A 4 3.07 16.51 -7.85
N PRO A 5 2.87 15.26 -8.32
CA PRO A 5 3.53 14.08 -7.75
C PRO A 5 5.04 14.29 -7.61
N SER A 6 5.65 13.73 -6.57
CA SER A 6 7.08 13.87 -6.31
C SER A 6 7.91 13.14 -7.37
N ASP A 7 8.90 13.84 -7.94
CA ASP A 7 9.84 13.28 -8.94
C ASP A 7 10.95 12.40 -8.34
N PHE A 8 10.88 12.09 -7.04
CA PHE A 8 11.92 11.31 -6.34
C PHE A 8 11.41 10.02 -5.72
N LEU A 9 10.64 10.14 -4.64
CA LEU A 9 9.85 9.04 -4.07
C LEU A 9 8.40 9.48 -4.07
N GLN A 10 7.51 8.63 -4.58
CA GLN A 10 6.08 8.93 -4.65
C GLN A 10 5.52 9.39 -3.29
N SER A 11 5.93 8.72 -2.20
CA SER A 11 5.46 9.02 -0.84
C SER A 11 5.76 10.45 -0.37
N PHE A 12 6.73 11.14 -0.97
CA PHE A 12 7.04 12.53 -0.60
C PHE A 12 5.98 13.52 -1.03
N TRP A 13 5.08 13.15 -1.95
CA TRP A 13 3.92 13.98 -2.28
C TRP A 13 3.00 14.22 -1.08
N TRP A 14 2.94 13.27 -0.14
CA TRP A 14 2.12 13.35 1.07
C TRP A 14 2.94 13.33 2.36
N THR A 15 4.21 13.73 2.30
CA THR A 15 5.07 13.81 3.49
C THR A 15 5.28 15.27 3.89
N ALA A 16 5.20 15.56 5.19
CA ALA A 16 5.51 16.87 5.73
C ALA A 16 6.94 17.30 5.38
N GLN A 17 7.11 18.58 5.04
CA GLN A 17 8.42 19.13 4.71
C GLN A 17 9.37 18.95 5.90
N GLY A 18 10.55 18.38 5.64
CA GLY A 18 11.56 18.08 6.66
C GLY A 18 11.46 16.68 7.25
N GLU A 19 10.34 15.97 7.07
CA GLU A 19 10.11 14.62 7.58
C GLU A 19 10.46 13.52 6.57
N GLU A 20 10.92 13.89 5.37
CA GLU A 20 11.15 12.96 4.24
C GLU A 20 12.12 11.84 4.60
N LEU A 21 13.19 12.17 5.33
CA LEU A 21 14.16 11.18 5.77
C LEU A 21 13.52 10.18 6.74
N ALA A 22 12.79 10.64 7.75
CA ALA A 22 12.16 9.76 8.73
C ALA A 22 11.10 8.88 8.06
N ALA A 23 10.17 9.48 7.31
CA ALA A 23 9.10 8.78 6.62
C ALA A 23 9.59 7.71 5.62
N ALA A 24 10.68 7.95 4.90
CA ALA A 24 11.22 6.99 3.93
C ALA A 24 12.26 6.02 4.50
N SER A 25 12.80 6.25 5.71
CA SER A 25 13.81 5.37 6.33
C SER A 25 13.26 4.47 7.42
N THR A 26 12.17 4.87 8.08
CA THR A 26 11.55 4.09 9.16
C THR A 26 10.04 3.92 8.99
N GLN A 27 9.51 2.93 9.67
CA GLN A 27 8.09 2.63 9.76
C GLN A 27 7.76 2.04 11.13
N PRO A 28 6.53 2.18 11.63
CA PRO A 28 6.11 1.50 12.84
C PRO A 28 6.00 -0.02 12.63
N SER A 29 6.14 -0.79 13.71
CA SER A 29 5.95 -2.24 13.69
C SER A 29 4.54 -2.65 13.23
N ALA A 30 4.48 -3.69 12.39
CA ALA A 30 3.23 -4.39 12.06
C ALA A 30 3.04 -5.58 13.01
N CYS A 31 1.93 -5.64 13.74
CA CYS A 31 1.58 -6.80 14.55
C CYS A 31 0.17 -7.27 14.19
N LEU A 32 0.08 -8.52 13.77
CA LEU A 32 -1.14 -9.14 13.29
C LEU A 32 -1.47 -10.37 14.14
N ALA A 33 -2.71 -10.47 14.62
CA ALA A 33 -3.27 -11.67 15.21
C ALA A 33 -3.97 -12.49 14.11
N ILE A 34 -3.26 -13.46 13.56
CA ILE A 34 -3.71 -14.24 12.40
C ILE A 34 -4.04 -15.67 12.84
N SER A 35 -5.26 -16.12 12.53
CA SER A 35 -5.64 -17.53 12.62
C SER A 35 -5.15 -18.28 11.37
N ALA A 36 -4.87 -19.58 11.49
CA ALA A 36 -4.49 -20.37 10.31
C ALA A 36 -5.60 -20.37 9.24
N GLN A 37 -6.86 -20.29 9.66
CA GLN A 37 -8.02 -20.28 8.75
C GLN A 37 -8.18 -18.97 7.97
N ASP A 38 -7.70 -17.85 8.52
CA ASP A 38 -7.82 -16.53 7.88
C ASP A 38 -6.53 -16.05 7.22
N ALA A 39 -5.43 -16.80 7.31
CA ALA A 39 -4.11 -16.37 6.84
C ALA A 39 -4.10 -15.86 5.40
N GLU A 40 -4.66 -16.62 4.45
CA GLU A 40 -4.72 -16.22 3.04
C GLU A 40 -5.59 -14.98 2.82
N ARG A 41 -6.72 -14.90 3.53
CA ARG A 41 -7.65 -13.75 3.45
C ARG A 41 -7.01 -12.48 4.04
N VAL A 42 -6.26 -12.62 5.13
CA VAL A 42 -5.47 -11.53 5.73
C VAL A 42 -4.38 -11.08 4.76
N SER A 43 -3.68 -12.00 4.09
CA SER A 43 -2.68 -11.68 3.06
C SER A 43 -3.31 -10.91 1.88
N ALA A 44 -4.46 -11.36 1.38
CA ALA A 44 -5.22 -10.62 0.35
C ALA A 44 -5.57 -9.21 0.83
N GLY A 45 -6.09 -9.08 2.05
CA GLY A 45 -6.45 -7.81 2.65
C GLY A 45 -5.26 -6.86 2.81
N GLN A 46 -4.12 -7.39 3.25
CA GLN A 46 -2.88 -6.63 3.42
C GLN A 46 -2.39 -6.07 2.07
N ALA A 47 -2.42 -6.88 1.01
CA ALA A 47 -2.07 -6.44 -0.34
C ALA A 47 -3.02 -5.35 -0.85
N LEU A 48 -4.34 -5.57 -0.73
CA LEU A 48 -5.36 -4.61 -1.17
C LEU A 48 -5.27 -3.28 -0.41
N PHE A 49 -4.99 -3.33 0.90
CA PHE A 49 -4.79 -2.15 1.75
C PHE A 49 -3.62 -1.26 1.27
N ASN A 50 -2.64 -1.86 0.58
CA ASN A 50 -1.48 -1.20 0.01
C ASN A 50 -1.62 -0.95 -1.50
N THR A 51 -2.84 -0.97 -2.06
CA THR A 51 -3.08 -0.86 -3.52
C THR A 51 -3.79 0.44 -3.88
N PRO A 52 -3.16 1.39 -4.60
CA PRO A 52 -3.80 2.64 -4.99
C PRO A 52 -5.04 2.47 -5.88
N ALA A 53 -5.04 1.44 -6.73
CA ALA A 53 -6.15 1.14 -7.64
C ALA A 53 -7.45 0.70 -6.92
N LEU A 54 -7.39 0.43 -5.60
CA LEU A 54 -8.58 0.25 -4.77
C LEU A 54 -9.35 1.58 -4.60
N LEU A 55 -8.61 2.69 -4.50
CA LEU A 55 -9.17 4.03 -4.43
C LEU A 55 -9.44 4.56 -5.85
N GLY A 56 -10.12 5.70 -5.94
CA GLY A 56 -10.36 6.37 -7.22
C GLY A 56 -9.86 7.80 -7.25
N GLY A 57 -10.32 8.53 -8.27
CA GLY A 57 -10.12 9.97 -8.39
C GLY A 57 -8.66 10.41 -8.30
N GLN A 58 -8.41 11.48 -7.54
CA GLN A 58 -7.08 12.05 -7.37
C GLN A 58 -6.22 11.24 -6.39
N ALA A 59 -6.82 10.53 -5.44
CA ALA A 59 -6.09 9.68 -4.50
C ALA A 59 -5.31 8.59 -5.24
N ALA A 60 -5.99 7.82 -6.09
CA ALA A 60 -5.35 6.77 -6.89
C ALA A 60 -4.27 7.33 -7.83
N LYS A 61 -4.54 8.48 -8.48
CA LYS A 61 -3.58 9.15 -9.38
C LYS A 61 -2.32 9.63 -8.66
N ALA A 62 -2.46 10.05 -7.40
CA ALA A 62 -1.34 10.41 -6.57
C ALA A 62 -0.64 9.19 -5.93
N GLY A 63 -1.20 7.99 -6.09
CA GLY A 63 -0.70 6.76 -5.49
C GLY A 63 -1.01 6.59 -4.02
N LEU A 64 -2.00 7.32 -3.50
CA LEU A 64 -2.49 7.05 -2.16
C LEU A 64 -3.19 5.70 -2.10
N ASN A 65 -2.98 5.02 -0.98
CA ASN A 65 -3.71 3.82 -0.58
C ASN A 65 -4.01 3.92 0.92
N CYS A 66 -4.67 2.92 1.50
CA CYS A 66 -5.01 2.96 2.92
C CYS A 66 -3.75 3.07 3.81
N ALA A 67 -2.64 2.44 3.41
CA ALA A 67 -1.36 2.49 4.12
C ALA A 67 -0.63 3.85 4.03
N SER A 68 -1.01 4.71 3.08
CA SER A 68 -0.49 6.10 3.03
C SER A 68 -0.86 6.88 4.30
N CYS A 69 -2.08 6.67 4.81
CA CYS A 69 -2.52 7.22 6.10
C CYS A 69 -2.21 6.26 7.25
N HIS A 70 -2.34 4.95 7.02
CA HIS A 70 -2.27 3.92 8.05
C HIS A 70 -1.06 2.99 7.88
N VAL A 71 0.17 3.50 8.04
CA VAL A 71 1.40 2.72 7.80
C VAL A 71 1.43 1.51 8.74
N ASN A 72 1.42 0.30 8.18
CA ASN A 72 1.34 -0.95 8.94
C ASN A 72 0.13 -1.02 9.90
N GLY A 73 -0.97 -0.33 9.54
CA GLY A 73 -2.15 -0.20 10.37
C GLY A 73 -2.07 0.89 11.44
N ARG A 74 -0.90 1.52 11.65
CA ARG A 74 -0.72 2.61 12.62
C ARG A 74 -1.00 3.96 12.00
N ASN A 75 -1.21 4.98 12.81
CA ASN A 75 -1.28 6.34 12.28
C ASN A 75 0.03 6.74 11.60
N ASN A 76 -0.04 7.55 10.53
CA ASN A 76 1.13 8.13 9.89
C ASN A 76 1.38 9.56 10.41
N PRO A 77 2.29 9.78 11.38
CA PRO A 77 2.55 11.12 11.91
C PRO A 77 3.19 12.07 10.89
N TYR A 78 3.76 11.54 9.81
CA TYR A 78 4.44 12.33 8.78
C TYR A 78 3.51 12.71 7.62
N PHE A 79 2.27 12.19 7.60
CA PHE A 79 1.32 12.48 6.52
C PHE A 79 0.98 13.97 6.50
N PHE A 80 1.19 14.61 5.36
CA PHE A 80 0.79 16.00 5.15
C PHE A 80 0.59 16.28 3.66
N VAL A 81 -0.58 16.80 3.31
CA VAL A 81 -0.82 17.39 1.99
C VAL A 81 -1.36 18.80 2.21
N LYS A 82 -0.70 19.81 1.62
CA LYS A 82 -1.14 21.20 1.73
C LYS A 82 -2.57 21.35 1.20
N GLY A 83 -3.46 21.87 2.05
CA GLY A 83 -4.88 22.03 1.74
C GLY A 83 -5.76 20.83 2.11
N LEU A 84 -5.16 19.67 2.47
CA LEU A 84 -5.87 18.50 2.99
C LEU A 84 -5.47 18.18 4.44
N SER A 85 -4.44 18.84 4.96
CA SER A 85 -3.93 18.63 6.32
C SER A 85 -3.86 19.96 7.06
N GLY A 86 -4.16 19.95 8.36
CA GLY A 86 -3.97 21.10 9.25
C GLY A 86 -2.57 21.12 9.87
N GLN A 87 -2.08 19.93 10.23
CA GLN A 87 -0.70 19.67 10.67
C GLN A 87 -0.27 18.25 10.23
N PRO A 88 1.03 17.90 10.32
CA PRO A 88 1.46 16.52 10.08
C PRO A 88 0.66 15.50 10.91
N GLY A 89 0.27 14.39 10.29
CA GLY A 89 -0.56 13.35 10.89
C GLY A 89 -2.06 13.62 10.87
N THR A 90 -2.51 14.62 10.10
CA THR A 90 -3.94 14.89 9.87
C THR A 90 -4.34 14.82 8.41
N ALA A 91 -5.58 14.46 8.16
CA ALA A 91 -6.18 14.46 6.83
C ALA A 91 -7.65 14.92 6.91
N ASP A 92 -8.05 15.68 5.91
CA ASP A 92 -9.42 16.07 5.63
C ASP A 92 -9.91 15.28 4.42
N VAL A 93 -10.64 14.19 4.71
CA VAL A 93 -11.24 13.30 3.70
C VAL A 93 -12.59 13.81 3.20
N THR A 94 -13.05 14.95 3.72
CA THR A 94 -14.30 15.64 3.35
C THR A 94 -14.05 16.82 2.40
N THR A 95 -12.87 16.85 1.77
CA THR A 95 -12.57 17.80 0.68
C THR A 95 -13.03 17.26 -0.68
N ALA A 96 -13.38 18.19 -1.59
CA ALA A 96 -13.69 17.87 -2.98
C ALA A 96 -12.50 17.28 -3.77
N PHE A 97 -11.29 17.29 -3.21
CA PHE A 97 -10.13 16.65 -3.82
C PHE A 97 -10.29 15.13 -3.90
N PHE A 98 -10.85 14.50 -2.85
CA PHE A 98 -11.02 13.05 -2.78
C PHE A 98 -12.35 12.60 -3.40
N SER A 99 -13.44 13.28 -3.06
CA SER A 99 -14.77 12.95 -3.57
C SER A 99 -15.72 14.14 -3.46
N MET A 100 -16.52 14.35 -4.51
CA MET A 100 -17.63 15.31 -4.46
C MET A 100 -18.78 14.83 -3.58
N ALA A 101 -18.93 13.51 -3.36
CA ALA A 101 -20.04 12.94 -2.60
C ALA A 101 -19.97 13.26 -1.11
N ARG A 102 -18.75 13.48 -0.58
CA ARG A 102 -18.48 13.77 0.84
C ARG A 102 -17.93 15.18 1.06
N ALA A 103 -17.82 15.98 0.00
CA ALA A 103 -17.35 17.35 0.09
C ALA A 103 -18.27 18.20 0.97
N ASN A 104 -17.75 18.76 2.07
CA ASN A 104 -18.52 19.59 3.01
C ASN A 104 -18.21 21.09 2.89
N ALA A 105 -17.22 21.47 2.08
CA ALA A 105 -16.69 22.83 1.93
C ALA A 105 -16.13 23.46 3.22
N VAL A 106 -15.87 22.64 4.23
CA VAL A 106 -15.20 23.02 5.48
C VAL A 106 -13.79 22.45 5.44
N GLN A 107 -12.82 23.18 5.98
CA GLN A 107 -11.47 22.65 6.20
C GLN A 107 -11.42 22.11 7.63
N ASP A 108 -11.75 20.83 7.80
CA ASP A 108 -11.83 20.13 9.09
C ASP A 108 -10.91 18.90 9.16
N PRO A 109 -9.58 19.07 8.97
CA PRO A 109 -8.64 17.97 9.03
C PRO A 109 -8.64 17.32 10.41
N VAL A 110 -8.78 15.99 10.43
CA VAL A 110 -8.80 15.19 11.65
C VAL A 110 -7.51 14.39 11.80
N LYS A 111 -7.20 14.02 13.05
CA LYS A 111 -6.08 13.12 13.35
C LYS A 111 -6.33 11.75 12.70
N ILE A 112 -5.33 11.26 11.98
CA ILE A 112 -5.37 9.91 11.42
C ILE A 112 -5.33 8.90 12.58
N PRO A 113 -6.33 8.01 12.70
CA PRO A 113 -6.37 7.04 13.81
C PRO A 113 -5.36 5.90 13.63
N ASP A 114 -4.88 5.36 14.74
CA ASP A 114 -4.20 4.07 14.78
C ASP A 114 -5.26 2.96 14.72
N LEU A 115 -5.20 2.12 13.69
CA LEU A 115 -6.17 1.04 13.52
C LEU A 115 -6.00 -0.05 14.56
N ALA A 116 -4.85 -0.20 15.24
CA ALA A 116 -4.73 -1.18 16.32
C ALA A 116 -5.53 -0.79 17.57
N GLN A 117 -5.98 0.46 17.67
CA GLN A 117 -6.82 0.94 18.77
C GLN A 117 -8.31 0.70 18.49
N PRO A 118 -9.13 0.51 19.54
CA PRO A 118 -10.58 0.42 19.37
C PRO A 118 -11.14 1.63 18.62
N GLY A 119 -12.01 1.36 17.64
CA GLY A 119 -12.70 2.39 16.85
C GLY A 119 -14.18 2.50 17.19
N LYS A 120 -14.88 3.40 16.50
CA LYS A 120 -16.35 3.57 16.62
C LYS A 120 -17.15 2.48 15.90
N ILE A 121 -16.48 1.70 15.04
CA ILE A 121 -17.08 0.66 14.22
C ILE A 121 -16.75 -0.70 14.82
N SER A 122 -17.77 -1.56 14.96
CA SER A 122 -17.59 -2.93 15.42
C SER A 122 -16.63 -3.69 14.51
N ARG A 123 -15.72 -4.45 15.14
CA ARG A 123 -14.76 -5.33 14.46
C ARG A 123 -14.94 -6.79 14.88
N ALA A 124 -16.05 -7.10 15.54
CA ALA A 124 -16.35 -8.47 15.95
C ALA A 124 -16.37 -9.41 14.73
N PRO A 125 -15.88 -10.65 14.86
CA PRO A 125 -16.04 -11.66 13.82
C PRO A 125 -17.52 -11.82 13.44
N GLY A 126 -17.81 -11.85 12.14
CA GLY A 126 -19.18 -12.02 11.63
C GLY A 126 -20.07 -10.77 11.66
N ASP A 127 -19.63 -9.65 12.26
CA ASP A 127 -20.35 -8.38 12.16
C ASP A 127 -19.97 -7.63 10.87
N PRO A 128 -20.91 -7.39 9.95
CA PRO A 128 -20.67 -6.73 8.66
C PRO A 128 -20.46 -5.20 8.74
N ALA A 129 -20.48 -4.60 9.95
CA ALA A 129 -20.32 -3.16 10.11
C ALA A 129 -18.99 -2.64 9.55
N LEU A 130 -17.90 -3.42 9.70
CA LEU A 130 -16.58 -3.03 9.22
C LEU A 130 -16.52 -3.03 7.68
N GLU A 131 -17.06 -4.06 7.03
CA GLU A 131 -17.13 -4.17 5.57
C GLU A 131 -17.94 -3.00 4.97
N ARG A 132 -19.10 -2.66 5.56
CA ARG A 132 -19.89 -1.50 5.14
C ARG A 132 -19.15 -0.18 5.31
N PHE A 133 -18.41 -0.05 6.42
CA PHE A 133 -17.60 1.14 6.66
C PHE A 133 -16.48 1.25 5.64
N ILE A 134 -15.72 0.18 5.38
CA ILE A 134 -14.66 0.15 4.37
C ILE A 134 -15.21 0.49 2.97
N ARG A 135 -16.37 -0.05 2.60
CA ARG A 135 -17.05 0.32 1.35
C ARG A 135 -17.29 1.83 1.26
N THR A 136 -17.81 2.43 2.33
CA THR A 136 -18.08 3.88 2.41
C THR A 136 -16.78 4.68 2.21
N LEU A 137 -15.68 4.27 2.84
CA LEU A 137 -14.38 4.89 2.62
C LEU A 137 -13.97 4.81 1.15
N VAL A 138 -13.97 3.60 0.56
CA VAL A 138 -13.52 3.39 -0.81
C VAL A 138 -14.36 4.17 -1.81
N VAL A 139 -15.69 4.03 -1.76
CA VAL A 139 -16.61 4.57 -2.76
C VAL A 139 -16.91 6.03 -2.50
N ASP A 140 -17.34 6.37 -1.27
CA ASP A 140 -17.92 7.67 -1.00
C ASP A 140 -16.85 8.70 -0.63
N GLU A 141 -15.80 8.33 0.11
CA GLU A 141 -14.71 9.25 0.48
C GLU A 141 -13.64 9.35 -0.60
N PHE A 142 -13.26 8.25 -1.24
CA PHE A 142 -12.13 8.20 -2.19
C PHE A 142 -12.53 7.98 -3.66
N SER A 143 -13.82 8.03 -4.00
CA SER A 143 -14.34 7.87 -5.37
C SER A 143 -13.91 6.58 -6.08
N GLY A 144 -13.61 5.53 -5.32
CA GLY A 144 -13.26 4.21 -5.84
C GLY A 144 -14.45 3.50 -6.47
N LYS A 145 -14.17 2.43 -7.22
CA LYS A 145 -15.23 1.55 -7.74
C LYS A 145 -15.83 0.73 -6.61
N GLU A 146 -17.07 0.31 -6.76
CA GLU A 146 -17.73 -0.60 -5.82
C GLU A 146 -16.88 -1.87 -5.63
N PRO A 147 -16.34 -2.13 -4.42
CA PRO A 147 -15.56 -3.33 -4.17
C PRO A 147 -16.45 -4.55 -4.11
N SER A 148 -15.95 -5.71 -4.53
CA SER A 148 -16.68 -6.96 -4.40
C SER A 148 -16.79 -7.40 -2.93
N ALA A 149 -17.70 -8.34 -2.66
CA ALA A 149 -17.81 -8.94 -1.33
C ALA A 149 -16.49 -9.62 -0.88
N ALA A 150 -15.74 -10.23 -1.79
CA ALA A 150 -14.44 -10.83 -1.46
C ALA A 150 -13.39 -9.77 -1.13
N THR A 151 -13.34 -8.66 -1.89
CA THR A 151 -12.45 -7.51 -1.59
C THR A 151 -12.76 -6.93 -0.21
N LEU A 152 -14.03 -6.67 0.12
CA LEU A 152 -14.41 -6.13 1.42
C LEU A 152 -14.09 -7.11 2.57
N SER A 153 -14.37 -8.40 2.37
CA SER A 153 -14.08 -9.46 3.34
C SER A 153 -12.57 -9.57 3.61
N ALA A 154 -11.74 -9.49 2.57
CA ALA A 154 -10.29 -9.49 2.69
C ALA A 154 -9.76 -8.27 3.47
N LEU A 155 -10.17 -7.07 3.07
CA LEU A 155 -9.79 -5.83 3.76
C LEU A 155 -10.22 -5.84 5.23
N ALA A 156 -11.45 -6.28 5.51
CA ALA A 156 -11.96 -6.37 6.87
C ALA A 156 -11.20 -7.43 7.70
N ALA A 157 -10.83 -8.57 7.11
CA ALA A 157 -10.00 -9.57 7.77
C ALA A 157 -8.62 -9.00 8.16
N TYR A 158 -7.96 -8.28 7.25
CA TYR A 158 -6.70 -7.61 7.57
C TYR A 158 -6.86 -6.55 8.68
N VAL A 159 -7.89 -5.71 8.61
CA VAL A 159 -8.15 -4.68 9.64
C VAL A 159 -8.48 -5.29 11.01
N ARG A 160 -9.18 -6.43 11.05
CA ARG A 160 -9.43 -7.19 12.29
C ARG A 160 -8.16 -7.82 12.84
N ALA A 161 -7.23 -8.24 11.98
CA ALA A 161 -5.97 -8.84 12.39
C ALA A 161 -5.01 -7.82 13.02
N ILE A 162 -5.11 -6.53 12.70
CA ILE A 162 -4.23 -5.49 13.27
C ILE A 162 -4.45 -5.37 14.79
N VAL A 163 -3.40 -5.63 15.56
CA VAL A 163 -3.40 -5.56 17.03
C VAL A 163 -2.25 -4.69 17.55
N PRO A 164 -2.32 -4.19 18.80
CA PRO A 164 -1.19 -3.52 19.43
C PRO A 164 0.06 -4.41 19.45
N CYS A 165 1.21 -3.82 19.13
CA CYS A 165 2.48 -4.52 19.28
C CYS A 165 2.88 -4.56 20.76
N PRO A 166 3.52 -5.65 21.24
CA PRO A 166 4.08 -5.69 22.60
C PRO A 166 5.07 -4.55 22.85
N GLU A 167 5.87 -4.23 21.82
CA GLU A 167 6.73 -3.05 21.78
C GLU A 167 6.43 -2.25 20.51
N ASP A 168 5.89 -1.05 20.67
CA ASP A 168 5.68 -0.13 19.55
C ASP A 168 6.99 0.62 19.26
N ARG A 169 7.76 0.09 18.32
CA ARG A 169 9.06 0.64 17.92
C ARG A 169 9.06 0.96 16.44
N LEU A 170 9.77 2.02 16.10
CA LEU A 170 10.12 2.29 14.71
C LEU A 170 11.18 1.28 14.26
N GLN A 171 10.96 0.72 13.08
CA GLN A 171 11.84 -0.22 12.41
C GLN A 171 12.36 0.42 11.13
N ASN A 172 13.57 0.01 10.70
CA ASN A 172 14.10 0.47 9.42
C ASN A 172 13.30 -0.15 8.27
N ARG A 173 12.96 0.68 7.28
CA ARG A 173 12.41 0.20 6.02
C ARG A 173 13.48 -0.51 5.23
N ASN A 174 13.11 -1.62 4.61
CA ASN A 174 13.99 -2.45 3.80
C ASN A 174 13.20 -3.01 2.59
N VAL A 175 13.88 -3.54 1.59
CA VAL A 175 13.24 -4.07 0.37
C VAL A 175 12.39 -5.31 0.67
N GLY A 176 12.73 -6.04 1.74
CA GLY A 176 11.96 -7.16 2.25
C GLY A 176 10.53 -6.78 2.61
N ASP A 177 10.27 -5.55 3.04
CA ASP A 177 8.92 -5.08 3.36
C ASP A 177 7.99 -5.13 2.14
N GLN A 178 8.46 -4.65 0.98
CA GLN A 178 7.68 -4.71 -0.27
C GLN A 178 7.63 -6.13 -0.84
N ILE A 179 8.70 -6.92 -0.69
CA ILE A 179 8.70 -8.33 -1.12
C ILE A 179 7.64 -9.12 -0.34
N MET A 180 7.49 -8.88 0.97
CA MET A 180 6.41 -9.48 1.76
C MET A 180 5.01 -9.07 1.27
N LEU A 181 4.82 -7.81 0.84
CA LEU A 181 3.54 -7.37 0.27
C LEU A 181 3.25 -8.01 -1.10
N ILE A 182 4.28 -8.26 -1.90
CA ILE A 182 4.17 -9.03 -3.15
C ILE A 182 3.73 -10.46 -2.82
N ALA A 183 4.42 -11.13 -1.89
CA ALA A 183 4.08 -12.48 -1.48
C ALA A 183 2.65 -12.57 -0.91
N ALA A 184 2.23 -11.58 -0.11
CA ALA A 184 0.87 -11.49 0.43
C ALA A 184 -0.18 -11.39 -0.69
N ALA A 185 0.10 -10.64 -1.76
CA ALA A 185 -0.80 -10.54 -2.90
C ALA A 185 -0.91 -11.87 -3.68
N VAL A 186 0.20 -12.59 -3.86
CA VAL A 186 0.23 -13.90 -4.51
C VAL A 186 -0.51 -14.95 -3.69
N GLN A 187 -0.26 -15.00 -2.38
CA GLN A 187 -0.98 -15.89 -1.45
C GLN A 187 -2.48 -15.56 -1.42
N GLY A 188 -2.82 -14.27 -1.37
CA GLY A 188 -4.20 -13.82 -1.42
C GLY A 188 -4.92 -14.23 -2.69
N ALA A 189 -4.24 -14.25 -3.84
CA ALA A 189 -4.83 -14.65 -5.11
C ALA A 189 -5.30 -16.11 -5.10
N GLN A 190 -4.71 -16.98 -4.27
CA GLN A 190 -5.14 -18.37 -4.12
C GLN A 190 -6.52 -18.48 -3.44
N ASP A 191 -6.76 -17.77 -2.32
CA ASP A 191 -8.10 -17.72 -1.67
C ASP A 191 -9.14 -17.08 -2.60
N ILE A 192 -8.77 -16.00 -3.29
CA ILE A 192 -9.69 -15.26 -4.16
C ILE A 192 -10.08 -16.06 -5.41
N GLN A 193 -9.17 -16.87 -5.96
CA GLN A 193 -9.49 -17.75 -7.10
C GLN A 193 -10.59 -18.76 -6.71
N ASN A 194 -10.54 -19.33 -5.51
CA ASN A 194 -11.57 -20.25 -5.02
C ASN A 194 -12.96 -19.58 -4.91
N ARG A 195 -13.00 -18.25 -4.82
CA ARG A 195 -14.23 -17.45 -4.77
C ARG A 195 -14.69 -16.96 -6.15
N ASN A 196 -13.95 -17.27 -7.23
CA ASN A 196 -14.20 -16.82 -8.60
C ASN A 196 -14.35 -15.29 -8.74
N ASP A 197 -13.60 -14.53 -7.94
CA ASP A 197 -13.71 -13.06 -7.93
C ASP A 197 -12.65 -12.40 -8.82
N ARG A 198 -13.02 -12.21 -10.09
CA ARG A 198 -12.16 -11.58 -11.10
C ARG A 198 -11.64 -10.20 -10.68
N ALA A 199 -12.53 -9.35 -10.19
CA ALA A 199 -12.20 -7.96 -9.88
C ALA A 199 -11.13 -7.88 -8.80
N THR A 200 -11.23 -8.76 -7.79
CA THR A 200 -10.23 -8.84 -6.72
C THR A 200 -8.91 -9.41 -7.22
N LEU A 201 -8.92 -10.43 -8.09
CA LEU A 201 -7.68 -10.97 -8.70
C LEU A 201 -6.91 -9.90 -9.49
N HIS A 202 -7.60 -9.13 -10.33
CA HIS A 202 -6.97 -8.03 -11.07
C HIS A 202 -6.41 -6.94 -10.15
N LEU A 203 -7.09 -6.64 -9.02
CA LEU A 203 -6.55 -5.73 -8.01
C LEU A 203 -5.27 -6.27 -7.36
N LEU A 204 -5.17 -7.58 -7.10
CA LEU A 204 -3.97 -8.20 -6.55
C LEU A 204 -2.79 -8.18 -7.54
N VAL A 205 -3.04 -8.38 -8.83
CA VAL A 205 -2.00 -8.19 -9.87
C VAL A 205 -1.50 -6.74 -9.88
N ARG A 206 -2.41 -5.77 -9.81
CA ARG A 206 -2.06 -4.34 -9.70
C ARG A 206 -1.31 -4.03 -8.40
N ALA A 207 -1.65 -4.69 -7.29
CA ALA A 207 -0.93 -4.58 -6.03
C ALA A 207 0.54 -4.94 -6.20
N ILE A 208 0.81 -6.07 -6.86
CA ILE A 208 2.18 -6.56 -7.10
C ILE A 208 2.95 -5.58 -7.97
N ARG A 209 2.37 -5.14 -9.09
CA ARG A 209 3.02 -4.17 -9.98
C ARG A 209 3.30 -2.84 -9.28
N HIS A 210 2.40 -2.39 -8.39
CA HIS A 210 2.63 -1.21 -7.57
C HIS A 210 3.84 -1.40 -6.63
N GLN A 211 3.93 -2.53 -5.92
CA GLN A 211 5.08 -2.81 -5.06
C GLN A 211 6.41 -2.88 -5.85
N LEU A 212 6.41 -3.48 -7.04
CA LEU A 212 7.58 -3.48 -7.93
C LEU A 212 8.00 -2.05 -8.32
N GLY A 213 7.02 -1.18 -8.59
CA GLY A 213 7.25 0.25 -8.85
C GLY A 213 7.92 0.97 -7.67
N LEU A 214 7.44 0.73 -6.44
CA LEU A 214 8.01 1.32 -5.23
C LEU A 214 9.45 0.86 -4.97
N ILE A 215 9.77 -0.41 -5.23
CA ILE A 215 11.14 -0.91 -5.17
C ILE A 215 11.98 -0.21 -6.25
N HIS A 216 11.47 -0.14 -7.49
CA HIS A 216 12.16 0.49 -8.62
C HIS A 216 12.54 1.96 -8.33
N GLU A 217 11.63 2.75 -7.74
CA GLU A 217 11.90 4.14 -7.30
C GLU A 217 13.12 4.22 -6.37
N ARG A 218 13.24 3.28 -5.44
CA ARG A 218 14.32 3.25 -4.44
C ARG A 218 15.65 2.74 -4.98
N TYR A 219 15.65 2.02 -6.09
CA TYR A 219 16.86 1.50 -6.74
C TYR A 219 17.45 2.49 -7.77
N ASN A 220 17.40 3.80 -7.55
CA ASN A 220 17.69 4.83 -8.56
C ASN A 220 19.17 5.15 -8.86
N GLY A 221 20.12 4.51 -8.19
CA GLY A 221 21.55 4.72 -8.44
C GLY A 221 22.03 4.09 -9.76
N SER A 222 23.04 4.68 -10.40
CA SER A 222 23.62 4.15 -11.66
C SER A 222 24.18 2.72 -11.53
N ARG A 223 24.58 2.32 -10.32
CA ARG A 223 25.05 0.96 -10.00
C ARG A 223 23.91 -0.08 -9.93
N LEU A 224 22.66 0.37 -9.97
CA LEU A 224 21.46 -0.44 -9.81
C LEU A 224 20.61 -0.52 -11.09
N THR A 225 21.13 -0.02 -12.22
CA THR A 225 20.42 0.01 -13.51
C THR A 225 19.91 -1.36 -13.93
N GLN A 226 20.69 -2.42 -13.71
CA GLN A 226 20.29 -3.79 -14.04
C GLN A 226 19.09 -4.24 -13.20
N GLN A 227 19.11 -3.97 -11.89
CA GLN A 227 18.01 -4.30 -10.97
C GLN A 227 16.75 -3.50 -11.34
N ARG A 228 16.88 -2.22 -11.67
CA ARG A 228 15.76 -1.38 -12.13
C ARG A 228 15.13 -1.95 -13.40
N GLN A 229 15.96 -2.31 -14.39
CA GLN A 229 15.46 -2.88 -15.63
C GLN A 229 14.74 -4.21 -15.37
N ALA A 230 15.32 -5.08 -14.53
CA ALA A 230 14.69 -6.35 -14.17
C ALA A 230 13.35 -6.16 -13.43
N LEU A 231 13.23 -5.16 -12.54
CA LEU A 231 11.95 -4.82 -11.89
C LEU A 231 10.90 -4.35 -12.91
N LEU A 232 11.31 -3.53 -13.89
CA LEU A 232 10.42 -3.07 -14.95
C LEU A 232 9.97 -4.22 -15.84
N ASP A 233 10.88 -5.08 -16.26
CA ASP A 233 10.57 -6.25 -17.09
C ASP A 233 9.68 -7.24 -16.33
N SER A 234 9.93 -7.45 -15.04
CA SER A 234 9.09 -8.26 -14.16
C SER A 234 7.67 -7.70 -14.02
N SER A 235 7.52 -6.38 -13.92
CA SER A 235 6.21 -5.70 -13.90
C SER A 235 5.47 -5.79 -15.24
N ARG A 236 6.19 -5.74 -16.36
CA ARG A 236 5.63 -5.94 -17.72
C ARG A 236 5.18 -7.38 -17.95
N ALA A 237 5.89 -8.36 -17.41
CA ALA A 237 5.49 -9.77 -17.50
C ALA A 237 4.12 -10.04 -16.84
N LEU A 238 3.69 -9.20 -15.90
CA LEU A 238 2.38 -9.29 -15.23
C LEU A 238 1.26 -8.55 -15.98
N GLU A 239 1.59 -7.67 -16.93
CA GLU A 239 0.60 -6.86 -17.65
C GLU A 239 -0.49 -7.70 -18.34
N PRO A 240 -0.19 -8.82 -19.02
CA PRO A 240 -1.23 -9.65 -19.63
C PRO A 240 -2.25 -10.22 -18.64
N LEU A 241 -1.89 -10.33 -17.35
CA LEU A 241 -2.79 -10.86 -16.32
C LEU A 241 -3.82 -9.84 -15.84
N GLU A 242 -3.62 -8.54 -16.08
CA GLU A 242 -4.58 -7.51 -15.69
C GLU A 242 -5.83 -7.46 -16.55
N ASP A 243 -5.71 -7.90 -17.81
CA ASP A 243 -6.78 -7.93 -18.79
C ASP A 243 -7.21 -9.37 -19.12
N GLN A 244 -6.66 -10.36 -18.41
CA GLN A 244 -7.01 -11.76 -18.62
C GLN A 244 -8.45 -12.03 -18.16
N ASP A 245 -9.25 -12.61 -19.06
CA ASP A 245 -10.64 -13.00 -18.80
C ASP A 245 -10.75 -14.40 -18.18
N ASP A 246 -9.83 -15.31 -18.50
CA ASP A 246 -9.81 -16.66 -17.95
C ASP A 246 -9.14 -16.69 -16.57
N LEU A 247 -9.95 -16.67 -15.51
CA LEU A 247 -9.48 -16.71 -14.12
C LEU A 247 -8.70 -17.97 -13.77
N ALA A 248 -8.93 -19.07 -14.49
CA ALA A 248 -8.18 -20.31 -14.27
C ALA A 248 -6.69 -20.14 -14.63
N GLN A 249 -6.36 -19.17 -15.49
CA GLN A 249 -4.99 -18.91 -15.94
C GLN A 249 -4.24 -17.90 -15.07
N ILE A 250 -4.94 -17.00 -14.36
CA ILE A 250 -4.31 -15.91 -13.62
C ILE A 250 -3.44 -16.45 -12.48
N THR A 251 -4.01 -17.23 -11.57
CA THR A 251 -3.30 -17.68 -10.37
C THR A 251 -2.13 -18.62 -10.67
N PRO A 252 -2.24 -19.62 -11.58
CA PRO A 252 -1.08 -20.43 -11.95
C PRO A 252 0.06 -19.59 -12.55
N ALA A 253 -0.26 -18.68 -13.48
CA ALA A 253 0.74 -17.79 -14.07
C ALA A 253 1.39 -16.88 -13.02
N LEU A 254 0.60 -16.41 -12.05
CA LEU A 254 1.10 -15.58 -10.95
C LEU A 254 2.04 -16.36 -10.02
N LEU A 255 1.72 -17.62 -9.71
CA LEU A 255 2.58 -18.50 -8.90
C LEU A 255 3.90 -18.81 -9.62
N ASP A 256 3.85 -19.08 -10.93
CA ASP A 256 5.05 -19.31 -11.73
C ASP A 256 5.92 -18.05 -11.82
N TRP A 257 5.29 -16.89 -12.06
CA TRP A 257 5.97 -15.60 -12.02
C TRP A 257 6.63 -15.36 -10.66
N HIS A 258 5.93 -15.62 -9.56
CA HIS A 258 6.41 -15.38 -8.21
C HIS A 258 7.62 -16.25 -7.88
N ARG A 259 7.55 -17.55 -8.21
CA ARG A 259 8.66 -18.49 -8.05
C ARG A 259 9.92 -17.99 -8.78
N ASN A 260 9.78 -17.59 -10.04
CA ASN A 260 10.89 -17.04 -10.81
C ASN A 260 11.40 -15.70 -10.24
N PHE A 261 10.51 -14.83 -9.77
CA PHE A 261 10.88 -13.57 -9.11
C PHE A 261 11.71 -13.83 -7.83
N GLU A 262 11.28 -14.77 -7.00
CA GLU A 262 11.97 -15.19 -5.78
C GLU A 262 13.33 -15.84 -6.06
N GLU A 263 13.41 -16.69 -7.07
CA GLU A 263 14.66 -17.40 -7.40
C GLU A 263 15.70 -16.47 -8.07
N THR A 264 15.25 -15.52 -8.90
CA THR A 264 16.16 -14.79 -9.80
C THR A 264 16.41 -13.34 -9.44
N LEU A 265 15.41 -12.62 -8.90
CA LEU A 265 15.49 -11.17 -8.68
C LEU A 265 15.62 -10.83 -7.19
N VAL A 266 14.86 -11.47 -6.31
CA VAL A 266 14.91 -11.22 -4.85
C VAL A 266 16.34 -11.28 -4.29
N PRO A 267 17.18 -12.30 -4.57
CA PRO A 267 18.54 -12.37 -4.03
C PRO A 267 19.40 -11.18 -4.47
N LYS A 268 19.21 -10.71 -5.71
CA LYS A 268 19.94 -9.55 -6.26
C LYS A 268 19.48 -8.25 -5.61
N LEU A 269 18.19 -8.09 -5.37
CA LEU A 269 17.65 -6.93 -4.65
C LEU A 269 18.25 -6.87 -3.26
N LEU A 270 18.14 -7.95 -2.48
CA LEU A 270 18.68 -8.03 -1.11
C LEU A 270 20.19 -7.75 -1.07
N ALA A 271 20.97 -8.38 -1.95
CA ALA A 271 22.43 -8.19 -1.99
C ALA A 271 22.87 -6.75 -2.31
N THR A 272 22.01 -5.98 -2.99
CA THR A 272 22.33 -4.61 -3.43
C THR A 272 21.56 -3.52 -2.67
N GLU A 273 20.73 -3.88 -1.70
CA GLU A 273 19.90 -2.95 -0.92
C GLU A 273 20.73 -1.82 -0.28
N ARG A 274 21.92 -2.13 0.24
CA ARG A 274 22.83 -1.16 0.87
C ARG A 274 23.25 0.01 -0.05
N HIS A 275 23.05 -0.12 -1.35
CA HIS A 275 23.34 0.89 -2.36
C HIS A 275 22.10 1.68 -2.82
N SER A 276 20.91 1.27 -2.37
CA SER A 276 19.62 1.86 -2.72
C SER A 276 19.19 2.93 -1.71
N LEU A 277 18.04 3.56 -1.97
CA LEU A 277 17.41 4.52 -1.06
C LEU A 277 16.79 3.88 0.20
N TYR A 278 16.81 2.55 0.35
CA TYR A 278 16.53 1.91 1.64
C TYR A 278 17.66 2.18 2.65
N ALA A 279 18.90 2.31 2.18
CA ALA A 279 20.02 2.65 3.06
C ALA A 279 19.95 4.14 3.47
N THR A 280 19.69 4.41 4.76
CA THR A 280 19.52 5.77 5.31
C THR A 280 20.67 6.72 4.94
N LYS A 281 21.92 6.22 4.86
CA LYS A 281 23.07 7.03 4.44
C LYS A 281 22.98 7.48 2.97
N VAL A 282 22.56 6.59 2.08
CA VAL A 282 22.34 6.89 0.66
C VAL A 282 21.19 7.88 0.52
N LEU A 283 20.05 7.58 1.14
CA LEU A 283 18.86 8.45 1.13
C LEU A 283 19.17 9.86 1.63
N ARG A 284 19.86 10.00 2.77
CA ARG A 284 20.26 11.31 3.31
C ARG A 284 21.16 12.08 2.35
N THR A 285 22.07 11.38 1.67
CA THR A 285 22.98 12.00 0.70
C THR A 285 22.21 12.52 -0.52
N GLU A 286 21.29 11.73 -1.06
CA GLU A 286 20.44 12.13 -2.19
C GLU A 286 19.47 13.26 -1.83
N LEU A 287 18.88 13.23 -0.64
CA LEU A 287 18.04 14.33 -0.14
C LEU A 287 18.81 15.65 -0.04
N ARG A 288 20.07 15.63 0.41
CA ARG A 288 20.91 16.84 0.51
C ARG A 288 21.21 17.46 -0.84
N LYS A 289 21.43 16.64 -1.89
CA LYS A 289 21.67 17.12 -3.25
C LYS A 289 20.45 17.83 -3.87
N ARG A 290 19.26 17.56 -3.32
CA ARG A 290 17.97 18.06 -3.82
C ARG A 290 17.41 19.23 -3.04
N ARG A 291 18.05 19.61 -1.92
CA ARG A 291 17.68 20.85 -1.23
C ARG A 291 18.14 22.03 -2.09
N PRO A 292 17.27 23.01 -2.38
CA PRO A 292 17.64 24.22 -3.11
C PRO A 292 18.72 25.01 -2.38
#